data_AF-A0A952S3G0-F1
#
_entry.id   AF-A0A952S3G0-F1
#
_cell.length_a   1.000
_cell.length_b   1.000
_cell.length_c   1.000
_cell.angle_alpha   90.00
_cell.angle_beta   90.00
_cell.angle_gamma   90.00
#
_symmetry.space_group_name_H-M   'P 1'
#
loop_
_entity.id
_entity.type
_entity.pdbx_description
1 polymer ?
#
loop_
_entity_poly.entity_id
_entity_poly.type
_entity_poly.pdbx_seq_one_letter_code
_entity_poly.pdbx_strand_id
1 'polypeptide(L)' 'MTEEFEMLKNDPDLEAENGPGGTLIFRDGGQFCVVGPEFVSVEESECYAFGATREEAIANYAMKTGK' A
#
# COMPACT_ATOMS: atom_id res chain seq x y z
N MET A 1 -11.16 7.66 1.40
CA MET A 1 -9.86 7.80 0.72
C MET A 1 -9.21 9.03 1.32
N THR A 2 -8.02 8.86 1.89
CA THR A 2 -7.24 9.89 2.60
C THR A 2 -6.46 10.76 1.62
N GLU A 3 -6.03 11.95 2.05
CA GLU A 3 -5.21 12.84 1.22
C GLU A 3 -3.85 12.20 0.92
N GLU A 4 -3.25 11.53 1.89
CA GLU A 4 -1.95 10.88 1.78
C GLU A 4 -1.96 9.71 0.79
N PHE A 5 -3.05 8.94 0.77
CA PHE A 5 -3.23 7.91 -0.25
C PHE A 5 -3.34 8.51 -1.66
N GLU A 6 -4.11 9.59 -1.81
CA GLU A 6 -4.23 10.29 -3.10
C GLU A 6 -2.90 10.95 -3.51
N MET A 7 -2.10 11.45 -2.59
CA MET A 7 -0.75 11.93 -2.89
C MET A 7 0.11 10.80 -3.48
N LEU A 8 0.17 9.64 -2.82
CA LEU A 8 0.92 8.48 -3.31
C LEU A 8 0.43 8.00 -4.68
N LYS A 9 -0.89 7.99 -4.90
CA LYS A 9 -1.49 7.59 -6.17
C LYS A 9 -1.14 8.50 -7.34
N ASN A 10 -1.04 9.79 -7.07
CA ASN A 10 -0.78 10.82 -8.07
C ASN A 10 0.71 11.23 -8.11
N ASP A 11 1.55 10.57 -7.32
CA ASP A 11 2.98 10.83 -7.28
C ASP A 11 3.63 10.33 -8.59
N PRO A 12 4.23 11.24 -9.39
CA PRO A 12 4.80 10.88 -10.69
C PRO A 12 6.15 10.15 -10.57
N ASP A 13 6.82 10.24 -9.42
CA ASP A 13 8.09 9.57 -9.13
C ASP A 13 7.87 8.20 -8.50
N LEU A 14 6.68 7.95 -7.94
CA LEU A 14 6.29 6.66 -7.40
C LEU A 14 5.76 5.74 -8.50
N GLU A 15 6.53 4.70 -8.84
CA GLU A 15 6.04 3.60 -9.68
C GLU A 15 5.04 2.73 -8.89
N ALA A 16 3.79 3.20 -8.82
CA ALA A 16 2.68 2.54 -8.16
C ALA A 16 1.71 1.88 -9.15
N GLU A 17 1.22 0.71 -8.79
CA GLU A 17 0.21 -0.07 -9.51
C GLU A 17 -1.05 -0.23 -8.65
N ASN A 18 -2.21 -0.36 -9.27
CA ASN A 18 -3.46 -0.61 -8.54
C ASN A 18 -3.54 -2.08 -8.11
N GLY A 19 -3.75 -2.30 -6.82
CA GLY A 19 -3.94 -3.60 -6.21
C GLY A 19 -5.41 -3.96 -5.94
N PRO A 20 -5.66 -5.15 -5.35
CA PRO A 20 -7.00 -5.58 -4.98
C PRO A 20 -7.62 -4.65 -3.92
N GLY A 21 -8.94 -4.51 -3.94
CA GLY A 21 -9.68 -3.70 -2.97
C GLY A 21 -9.41 -2.19 -3.04
N GLY A 22 -8.87 -1.70 -4.16
CA GLY A 22 -8.52 -0.29 -4.33
C GLY A 22 -7.25 0.11 -3.57
N THR A 23 -6.34 -0.84 -3.33
CA THR A 23 -5.02 -0.60 -2.76
C THR A 23 -4.06 -0.06 -3.83
N LEU A 24 -2.96 0.55 -3.39
CA LEU A 24 -1.80 0.85 -4.22
C LEU A 24 -0.66 -0.08 -3.85
N ILE A 25 0.08 -0.54 -4.84
CA ILE A 25 1.24 -1.41 -4.70
C ILE A 25 2.42 -0.70 -5.35
N PHE A 26 3.47 -0.43 -4.59
CA PHE A 26 4.67 0.20 -5.11
C PHE A 26 5.93 -0.45 -4.53
N ARG A 27 7.08 -0.19 -5.13
CA ARG A 27 8.37 -0.65 -4.60
C ARG A 27 8.97 0.39 -3.69
N ASP A 28 9.39 -0.05 -2.51
CA ASP A 28 10.09 0.77 -1.53
C ASP A 28 11.32 0.01 -1.03
N GLY A 29 12.52 0.59 -1.22
CA GLY A 29 13.77 0.04 -0.66
C GLY A 29 14.15 -1.40 -1.05
N GLY A 30 13.54 -1.98 -2.10
CA GLY A 30 13.75 -3.38 -2.51
C GLY A 30 12.65 -4.35 -2.07
N GLN A 31 11.63 -3.87 -1.35
CA GLN A 31 10.43 -4.61 -1.00
C GLN A 31 9.20 -4.02 -1.73
N PHE A 32 8.10 -4.76 -1.72
CA PHE A 32 6.80 -4.26 -2.16
C PHE A 32 6.03 -3.74 -0.96
N CYS A 33 5.46 -2.55 -1.11
CA CYS A 33 4.57 -1.92 -0.15
C CYS A 33 3.15 -1.91 -0.73
N VAL A 34 2.18 -2.32 0.07
CA VAL A 34 0.75 -2.20 -0.24
C VAL A 34 0.15 -1.21 0.74
N VAL A 35 -0.52 -0.19 0.24
CA VAL A 35 -1.27 0.78 1.04
C VAL A 35 -2.75 0.75 0.65
N GLY A 36 -3.62 0.86 1.64
CA GLY A 36 -5.06 0.91 1.47
C GLY A 36 -5.59 2.34 1.34
N PRO A 37 -6.81 2.52 0.83
CA PRO A 37 -7.42 3.85 0.67
C PRO A 37 -7.63 4.61 1.99
N GLU A 38 -7.48 3.94 3.14
CA GLU A 38 -7.58 4.51 4.49
C GLU A 38 -6.19 4.84 5.08
N PHE A 39 -5.12 4.75 4.29
CA PHE A 39 -3.75 5.01 4.70
C PHE A 39 -3.49 6.49 4.96
N VAL A 40 -3.09 6.85 6.18
CA VAL A 40 -2.70 8.22 6.57
C VAL A 40 -1.17 8.32 6.66
N SER A 41 -0.56 7.49 7.50
CA SER A 41 0.89 7.40 7.66
C SER A 41 1.29 6.05 8.24
N VAL A 42 2.56 5.67 8.10
CA VAL A 42 3.11 4.41 8.64
C VAL A 42 3.07 4.32 10.17
N GLU A 43 3.10 5.46 10.86
CA GLU A 43 3.02 5.53 12.32
C GLU A 43 1.58 5.47 12.86
N GLU A 44 0.59 5.89 12.06
CA GLU A 44 -0.79 6.09 12.53
C GLU A 44 -1.80 5.12 11.89
N SER A 45 -1.45 4.49 10.76
CA SER A 45 -2.39 3.68 9.99
C SER A 45 -2.03 2.20 10.02
N GLU A 46 -3.02 1.33 10.17
CA GLU A 46 -2.84 -0.12 10.03
C GLU A 46 -3.08 -0.59 8.58
N CYS A 47 -3.53 0.32 7.71
CA CYS A 47 -3.90 0.06 6.32
C CYS A 47 -2.68 0.05 5.38
N TYR A 48 -1.60 -0.61 5.77
CA TYR A 48 -0.46 -0.91 4.92
C TYR A 48 0.24 -2.20 5.32
N ALA A 49 0.92 -2.83 4.36
CA ALA A 49 1.80 -3.96 4.61
C ALA A 49 2.97 -4.01 3.63
N PHE A 50 4.08 -4.62 4.06
CA PHE A 50 5.26 -4.86 3.24
C PHE A 50 5.41 -6.34 2.91
N GLY A 51 6.11 -6.66 1.83
CA GLY A 51 6.49 -8.03 1.49
C GLY A 51 7.67 -8.08 0.52
N ALA A 52 8.41 -9.19 0.52
CA ALA A 52 9.51 -9.42 -0.42
C ALA A 52 9.04 -9.56 -1.88
N THR A 53 7.78 -9.96 -2.08
CA THR A 53 7.11 -10.07 -3.38
C THR A 53 5.77 -9.34 -3.37
N ARG A 54 5.19 -9.09 -4.55
CA ARG A 54 3.85 -8.50 -4.69
C ARG A 54 2.82 -9.36 -3.98
N GLU A 55 2.84 -10.68 -4.23
CA GLU A 55 1.90 -11.60 -3.60
C GLU A 55 2.02 -11.61 -2.07
N GLU A 56 3.25 -11.58 -1.55
CA GLU A 56 3.49 -11.55 -0.10
C GLU A 56 2.97 -10.24 0.53
N ALA A 57 3.21 -9.10 -0.11
CA ALA A 57 2.74 -7.81 0.40
C ALA A 57 1.20 -7.73 0.40
N ILE A 58 0.55 -8.25 -0.65
CA ILE A 58 -0.92 -8.36 -0.72
C ILE A 58 -1.46 -9.31 0.36
N ALA A 59 -0.84 -10.48 0.53
CA ALA A 59 -1.26 -11.45 1.55
C ALA A 59 -1.13 -10.87 2.96
N ASN A 60 -0.02 -10.17 3.25
CA ASN A 60 0.20 -9.51 4.52
C ASN A 60 -0.83 -8.40 4.77
N TYR A 61 -1.17 -7.62 3.73
CA TYR A 61 -2.21 -6.60 3.81
C TYR A 61 -3.59 -7.19 4.10
N ALA A 62 -3.96 -8.28 3.41
CA ALA A 62 -5.21 -8.99 3.61
C ALA A 62 -5.32 -9.55 5.04
N MET A 63 -4.25 -10.18 5.53
CA MET A 63 -4.18 -10.68 6.91
C MET A 63 -4.30 -9.58 7.96
N LYS A 64 -3.65 -8.43 7.73
CA LYS A 64 -3.62 -7.31 8.68
C LYS A 64 -4.95 -6.56 8.73
N THR A 65 -5.62 -6.39 7.59
CA THR A 65 -6.87 -5.62 7.48
C THR A 65 -8.14 -6.46 7.54
N GLY A 66 -8.01 -7.80 7.49
CA GLY A 66 -9.14 -8.73 7.46
C GLY A 66 -10.00 -8.64 6.19
N LYS A 67 -9.45 -8.07 5.11
CA LYS A 67 -10.12 -7.86 3.82
C LYS A 67 -9.55 -8.76 2.73
#